data_AF-F8AEV2-F1
#
_entry.id   AF-F8AEV2-F1
#
_cell.length_a   1.000
_cell.length_b   1.000
_cell.length_c   1.000
_cell.angle_alpha   90.00
_cell.angle_beta   90.00
_cell.angle_gamma   90.00
#
_symmetry.space_group_name_H-M   'P 1'
#
loop_
_entity.id
_entity.type
_entity.pdbx_description
1 polymer ?
#
loop_
_entity_poly.entity_id
_entity_poly.type
_entity_poly.pdbx_seq_one_letter_code
_entity_poly.pdbx_strand_id
1 'polypeptide(L)'
;MCGIVCPFGIPELDLINKIMMKCDLCAHRRAEGKLPACVETCPTDALFYGDFNEIIRERRKKFTEKAIELAKTAERIKLTGV
;
A
#
# COMPACT_ATOMS: atom_id res chain seq x y z
N MET A 1 -21.18 19.50 -0.20
CA MET A 1 -20.80 18.90 1.10
C MET A 1 -19.73 17.85 0.85
N CYS A 2 -18.48 18.06 1.28
CA CYS A 2 -17.35 17.16 0.95
C CYS A 2 -17.46 15.77 1.61
N GLY A 3 -18.09 15.66 2.78
CA GLY A 3 -18.34 14.37 3.44
C GLY A 3 -19.31 13.46 2.69
N ILE A 4 -20.39 14.02 2.11
CA ILE A 4 -21.42 13.25 1.39
C ILE A 4 -20.91 12.74 0.03
N VAL A 5 -20.04 13.49 -0.63
CA VAL A 5 -19.58 13.15 -2.00
C VAL A 5 -18.45 12.11 -2.02
N CYS A 6 -17.80 11.85 -0.88
CA CYS A 6 -16.73 10.87 -0.84
C CYS A 6 -17.34 9.46 -0.84
N PRO A 7 -17.10 8.63 -1.88
CA PRO A 7 -17.68 7.28 -1.94
C PRO A 7 -17.12 6.34 -0.85
N PHE A 8 -16.01 6.73 -0.22
CA PHE A 8 -15.34 5.97 0.83
C PHE A 8 -15.63 6.49 2.24
N GLY A 9 -16.39 7.58 2.38
CA GLY A 9 -16.76 8.13 3.70
C GLY A 9 -15.59 8.62 4.55
N ILE A 10 -14.46 9.01 3.93
CA ILE A 10 -13.21 9.33 4.65
C ILE A 10 -13.23 10.67 5.42
N PRO A 11 -13.78 11.79 4.87
CA PRO A 11 -13.74 13.06 5.57
C PRO A 11 -14.59 13.07 6.84
N GLU A 12 -13.99 13.40 7.97
CA GLU A 12 -14.65 13.49 9.29
C GLU A 12 -14.74 14.94 9.76
N LEU A 13 -15.85 15.31 10.43
CA LEU A 13 -16.04 16.66 10.97
C LEU A 13 -15.50 16.74 12.40
N ASP A 14 -14.50 17.60 12.61
CA ASP A 14 -14.11 18.06 13.94
C ASP A 14 -15.15 19.06 14.46
N LEU A 15 -15.93 18.65 15.47
CA LEU A 15 -17.01 19.45 16.04
C LEU A 15 -16.51 20.67 16.84
N ILE A 16 -15.27 20.61 17.35
CA ILE A 16 -14.68 21.67 18.16
C ILE A 16 -14.17 22.77 17.23
N ASN A 17 -13.32 22.40 16.29
CA ASN A 17 -12.68 23.34 15.37
C ASN A 17 -13.56 23.69 14.17
N LYS A 18 -14.67 22.96 13.95
CA LYS A 18 -15.60 23.12 12.82
C LYS A 18 -14.91 22.97 11.47
N ILE A 19 -13.93 22.07 11.38
CA ILE A 19 -13.17 21.76 10.17
C ILE A 19 -13.33 20.29 9.79
N MET A 20 -13.19 20.00 8.51
CA MET A 20 -13.15 18.62 8.01
C MET A 20 -11.72 18.11 8.04
N MET A 21 -11.50 16.95 8.64
CA MET A 21 -10.21 16.27 8.72
C MET A 21 -10.18 15.01 7.87
N LYS A 22 -9.00 14.69 7.35
CA LYS A 22 -8.68 13.43 6.66
C LYS A 22 -7.17 13.23 6.66
N CYS A 23 -6.71 12.04 6.27
CA CYS A 23 -5.29 11.79 5.98
C CYS A 23 -4.74 12.80 4.95
N ASP A 24 -3.61 13.42 5.28
CA ASP A 24 -2.85 14.38 4.46
C ASP A 24 -1.62 13.73 3.79
N LEU A 25 -1.49 12.40 3.95
CA LEU A 25 -0.33 11.62 3.54
C LEU A 25 0.96 12.12 4.21
N CYS A 26 0.88 12.61 5.45
CA CYS A 26 1.99 13.20 6.21
C CYS A 26 2.71 14.31 5.42
N ALA A 27 1.97 15.33 4.95
CA ALA A 27 2.51 16.38 4.09
C ALA A 27 3.75 17.06 4.68
N HIS A 28 3.74 17.32 6.00
CA HIS A 28 4.88 17.90 6.73
C HIS A 28 6.13 17.00 6.68
N ARG A 29 6.00 15.68 6.94
CA ARG A 29 7.13 14.73 6.86
C ARG A 29 7.69 14.64 5.44
N ARG A 30 6.80 14.58 4.45
CA ARG A 30 7.20 14.49 3.05
C ARG A 30 7.93 15.73 2.57
N ALA A 31 7.59 16.91 3.08
CA ALA A 31 8.32 18.15 2.79
C ALA A 31 9.77 18.10 3.30
N GLU A 32 10.04 17.33 4.36
CA GLU A 32 11.38 17.06 4.89
C GLU A 32 12.07 15.85 4.24
N GLY A 33 11.47 15.25 3.19
CA GLY A 33 11.98 14.05 2.55
C GLY A 33 11.82 12.76 3.38
N LYS A 34 11.04 12.79 4.47
CA LYS A 34 10.74 11.62 5.29
C LYS A 34 9.55 10.84 4.75
N LEU A 35 9.52 9.54 5.05
CA LEU A 35 8.37 8.68 4.75
C LEU A 35 7.15 9.06 5.60
N PRO A 36 5.92 8.74 5.14
CA PRO A 36 4.73 8.80 5.97
C PRO A 36 4.90 7.92 7.21
N ALA A 37 4.43 8.40 8.36
CA ALA A 37 4.66 7.73 9.64
C ALA A 37 4.11 6.29 9.67
N CYS A 38 2.94 6.05 9.07
CA CYS A 38 2.34 4.72 8.99
C CYS A 38 3.14 3.75 8.11
N VAL A 39 3.84 4.26 7.09
CA VAL A 39 4.69 3.45 6.21
C VAL A 39 5.98 3.09 6.93
N GLU A 40 6.62 4.07 7.56
CA GLU A 40 7.89 3.88 8.28
C GLU A 40 7.77 2.94 9.49
N THR A 41 6.63 2.98 10.19
CA THR A 41 6.42 2.12 11.38
C THR A 41 5.99 0.70 11.05
N CYS A 42 5.71 0.37 9.78
CA CYS A 42 5.13 -0.92 9.42
C CYS A 42 6.15 -2.06 9.64
N PRO A 43 5.94 -2.99 10.59
CA PRO A 43 6.96 -3.99 10.93
C PRO A 43 7.07 -5.13 9.91
N THR A 44 6.06 -5.29 9.06
CA THR A 44 5.96 -6.38 8.08
C THR A 44 6.21 -5.92 6.65
N ASP A 45 6.56 -4.64 6.46
CA ASP A 45 6.69 -4.03 5.14
C ASP A 45 5.44 -4.25 4.26
N ALA A 46 4.25 -4.14 4.85
CA ALA A 46 2.99 -4.26 4.10
C ALA A 46 2.65 -2.97 3.32
N LEU A 47 3.11 -1.82 3.83
CA LEU A 47 2.84 -0.49 3.30
C LEU A 47 4.07 0.04 2.55
N PHE A 48 3.85 0.67 1.40
CA PHE A 48 4.90 1.19 0.52
C PHE A 48 4.55 2.60 0.07
N TYR A 49 5.56 3.44 -0.10
CA TYR A 49 5.42 4.82 -0.55
C TYR A 49 6.48 5.13 -1.60
N GLY A 50 6.08 5.72 -2.72
CA GLY A 50 6.94 5.97 -3.89
C GLY A 50 6.12 6.23 -5.14
N ASP A 51 6.76 6.16 -6.30
CA ASP A 51 6.05 6.30 -7.58
C ASP A 51 5.07 5.13 -7.79
N PHE A 52 3.83 5.47 -8.13
CA PHE A 52 2.76 4.48 -8.29
C PHE A 52 3.08 3.48 -9.41
N ASN A 53 3.61 3.94 -10.54
CA ASN A 53 3.86 3.09 -11.70
C ASN A 53 5.03 2.15 -11.46
N GLU A 54 6.07 2.63 -10.79
CA GLU A 54 7.21 1.83 -10.37
C GLU A 54 6.79 0.72 -9.40
N ILE A 55 6.07 1.07 -8.32
CA ILE A 55 5.60 0.10 -7.32
C ILE A 55 4.72 -0.98 -7.97
N ILE A 56 3.78 -0.60 -8.84
CA ILE A 56 2.90 -1.55 -9.51
C ILE A 56 3.66 -2.44 -10.48
N ARG A 57 4.62 -1.89 -11.23
CA ARG A 57 5.46 -2.66 -12.17
C ARG A 57 6.28 -3.71 -11.43
N GLU A 58 6.97 -3.31 -10.37
CA GLU A 58 7.79 -4.22 -9.57
C GLU A 58 6.95 -5.32 -8.92
N ARG A 59 5.81 -4.97 -8.32
CA ARG A 59 4.92 -5.95 -7.69
C ARG A 59 4.36 -6.95 -8.68
N ARG A 60 3.94 -6.50 -9.86
CA ARG A 60 3.47 -7.40 -10.93
C ARG A 60 4.58 -8.36 -11.36
N LYS A 61 5.80 -7.86 -11.57
CA LYS A 61 6.96 -8.68 -11.92
C LYS A 61 7.24 -9.75 -10.85
N LYS A 62 7.37 -9.35 -9.58
CA LYS A 62 7.60 -10.27 -8.45
C LYS A 62 6.50 -11.32 -8.32
N PHE A 63 5.25 -10.93 -8.52
CA PHE A 63 4.13 -11.87 -8.50
C PHE A 63 4.23 -12.92 -9.61
N THR A 64 4.52 -12.50 -10.85
CA THR A 64 4.71 -13.42 -11.97
C THR A 64 5.90 -14.36 -11.76
N GLU A 65 7.03 -13.85 -11.28
CA GLU A 65 8.21 -14.67 -10.96
C GLU A 65 7.90 -15.74 -9.92
N LYS A 66 7.24 -15.35 -8.81
CA LYS A 66 6.83 -16.27 -7.76
C LYS A 66 5.81 -17.31 -8.25
N ALA A 67 4.87 -16.90 -9.10
CA ALA A 67 3.90 -17.82 -9.70
C ALA A 67 4.58 -18.87 -10.60
N ILE A 68 5.57 -18.46 -11.41
CA ILE A 68 6.35 -19.37 -12.26
C ILE A 68 7.18 -20.33 -11.38
N GLU A 69 7.80 -19.84 -10.32
CA GLU A 69 8.57 -20.67 -9.38
C GLU A 69 7.70 -21.70 -8.67
N LEU A 70 6.51 -21.30 -8.21
CA LEU A 70 5.53 -22.21 -7.62
C LEU A 70 5.08 -23.28 -8.61
N ALA A 71 4.82 -22.91 -9.88
CA ALA A 71 4.47 -23.87 -10.93
C ALA A 71 5.58 -24.90 -11.16
N LYS A 72 6.84 -24.45 -11.27
CA LYS A 72 8.01 -25.34 -11.40
C LYS A 72 8.19 -26.25 -10.18
N THR A 73 7.92 -25.73 -8.99
CA THR A 73 8.01 -26.50 -7.74
C THR A 73 6.94 -27.58 -7.70
N ALA A 74 5.70 -27.26 -8.11
CA ALA A 74 4.62 -28.23 -8.23
C ALA A 74 4.92 -29.33 -9.27
N GLU A 75 5.52 -28.99 -10.41
CA GLU A 75 5.99 -29.99 -11.39
C GLU A 75 7.11 -30.87 -10.83
N ARG A 76 8.06 -30.29 -10.09
CA ARG A 76 9.14 -31.06 -9.45
C ARG A 76 8.60 -32.04 -8.41
N ILE A 77 7.64 -31.62 -7.58
CA ILE A 77 6.97 -32.49 -6.59
C ILE A 77 6.28 -33.67 -7.29
N LYS A 78 5.61 -33.43 -8.44
CA LYS A 78 5.00 -34.50 -9.24
C LYS A 78 6.01 -35.51 -9.81
N LEU A 79 7.25 -35.06 -10.11
CA LEU A 79 8.30 -35.90 -10.68
C LEU A 79 9.09 -36.69 -9.62
N THR A 80 9.19 -36.20 -8.39
CA THR A 80 9.93 -36.88 -7.29
C THR A 80 9.10 -37.89 -6.49
N GLY A 81 7.83 -38.10 -6.82
CA GLY A 81 7.05 -39.26 -6.39
C GLY A 81 7.03 -39.54 -4.89
N VAL A 82 6.62 -38.56 -4.09
CA VAL A 82 6.03 -38.80 -2.75
C VAL A 82 4.53 -38.61 -2.85
#